data_AF-A0A2G5ED67-F1
#
_entry.id   AF-A0A2G5ED67-F1
#
_cell.length_a   1.000
_cell.length_b   1.000
_cell.length_c   1.000
_cell.angle_alpha   90.00
_cell.angle_beta   90.00
_cell.angle_gamma   90.00
#
_symmetry.space_group_name_H-M   'P 1'
#
loop_
_entity.id
_entity.type
_entity.pdbx_description
1 polymer ?
#
loop_
_entity_poly.entity_id
_entity_poly.type
_entity_poly.pdbx_seq_one_letter_code
_entity_poly.pdbx_strand_id
1 'polypeptide(L)'
;MQNLIPKPDSGKVAPTRTGGNPKIENLEFAKRNIPSASSALVIGGLLGLFQAIFLIIMAKPLLRFMGIKADSPMLTPAIQYLTLRSLGAPAILLSLAMQGIFRGFKDTKTPLYATVVGDVTNIILDSIFIVTFHWGVSGAAIAHVFSQYLISIVLLWTLRKKINLLPPSIADLQFGRFLKSGSLLLARVIAATFCVTLAASLAARLGPIPMAAFQISLQIWLASSLLADGLAVAGQAILASAFAEKDHEKATATAVRVLQHSLVLGLVLAFVLGVGLQFGSKLFTKDIHVLHLISISIPFVAATQPINSLAFVFDGVNFGASDFSYSAYSMVSPLFLLNEI
;
A
#
# COMPACT_ATOMS: atom_id res chain seq x y z
N MET A 1 44.22 -26.89 20.63
CA MET A 1 43.23 -26.02 21.31
C MET A 1 41.92 -26.78 21.44
N GLN A 2 41.88 -27.70 22.40
CA GLN A 2 40.70 -28.41 22.88
C GLN A 2 40.46 -27.88 24.29
N ASN A 3 39.32 -27.24 24.52
CA ASN A 3 38.70 -27.04 25.83
C ASN A 3 37.48 -26.15 25.59
N LEU A 4 36.29 -26.69 25.89
CA LEU A 4 35.07 -26.01 26.38
C LEU A 4 33.86 -26.91 26.10
N ILE A 5 33.85 -28.10 26.71
CA ILE A 5 32.65 -28.90 26.93
C ILE A 5 32.24 -28.67 28.39
N PRO A 6 31.02 -28.19 28.71
CA PRO A 6 30.56 -28.08 30.10
C PRO A 6 30.13 -29.46 30.63
N LYS A 7 30.58 -29.80 31.85
CA LYS A 7 30.17 -31.00 32.60
C LYS A 7 28.73 -30.86 33.14
N PRO A 8 27.98 -31.97 33.30
CA PRO A 8 26.64 -31.96 33.87
C PRO A 8 26.69 -31.84 35.39
N ASP A 9 25.93 -30.89 35.94
CA ASP A 9 25.85 -30.65 37.38
C ASP A 9 24.83 -31.60 38.03
N SER A 10 25.30 -32.29 39.05
CA SER A 10 24.58 -33.29 39.84
C SER A 10 23.64 -32.66 40.87
N GLY A 11 22.38 -33.08 40.87
CA GLY A 11 21.56 -33.29 42.07
C GLY A 11 21.28 -32.09 42.98
N LYS A 12 20.13 -31.44 42.77
CA LYS A 12 19.36 -30.83 43.87
C LYS A 12 17.89 -31.23 43.75
N VAL A 13 17.47 -32.02 44.74
CA VAL A 13 16.10 -32.47 45.00
C VAL A 13 15.21 -31.26 45.31
N ALA A 14 14.09 -31.15 44.61
CA ALA A 14 13.06 -30.13 44.86
C ALA A 14 12.19 -30.54 46.07
N PRO A 15 11.79 -29.61 46.95
CA PRO A 15 10.74 -29.89 47.92
C PRO A 15 9.36 -29.74 47.25
N THR A 16 8.55 -30.76 47.44
CA THR A 16 7.12 -30.84 47.14
C THR A 16 6.37 -29.65 47.75
N ARG A 17 5.75 -28.82 46.90
CA ARG A 17 4.72 -27.86 47.33
C ARG A 17 3.35 -28.36 46.93
N THR A 18 2.62 -28.75 47.95
CA THR A 18 1.20 -29.08 48.02
C THR A 18 0.30 -27.99 47.44
N GLY A 19 -0.79 -28.46 46.83
CA GLY A 19 -2.03 -27.78 46.44
C GLY A 19 -2.21 -26.29 46.73
N GLY A 20 -2.48 -25.54 45.66
CA GLY A 20 -2.99 -24.17 45.72
C GLY A 20 -3.55 -23.74 44.36
N ASN A 21 -4.88 -23.84 44.23
CA ASN A 21 -5.82 -23.16 43.33
C ASN A 21 -5.26 -22.50 42.04
N PRO A 22 -5.73 -22.87 40.81
CA PRO A 22 -5.35 -22.16 39.60
C PRO A 22 -5.98 -20.77 39.63
N LYS A 23 -5.22 -19.77 40.10
CA LYS A 23 -5.51 -18.37 39.79
C LYS A 23 -5.48 -18.27 38.27
N ILE A 24 -6.63 -17.90 37.70
CA ILE A 24 -6.75 -17.37 36.35
C ILE A 24 -5.79 -16.18 36.30
N GLU A 25 -4.57 -16.42 35.83
CA GLU A 25 -3.67 -15.36 35.42
C GLU A 25 -4.40 -14.65 34.28
N ASN A 26 -4.88 -13.44 34.57
CA ASN A 26 -5.08 -12.45 33.55
C ASN A 26 -3.74 -12.31 32.82
N LEU A 27 -3.59 -12.99 31.68
CA LEU A 27 -2.58 -12.69 30.69
C LEU A 27 -2.88 -11.29 30.15
N GLU A 28 -2.60 -10.26 30.95
CA GLU A 28 -2.31 -8.95 30.42
C GLU A 28 -1.13 -9.16 29.48
N PHE A 29 -1.39 -9.10 28.18
CA PHE A 29 -0.36 -9.09 27.16
C PHE A 29 0.65 -8.01 27.54
N ALA A 30 1.82 -8.42 28.05
CA ALA A 30 2.90 -7.51 28.39
C ALA A 30 3.19 -6.66 27.13
N LYS A 31 2.88 -5.36 27.21
CA LYS A 31 3.01 -4.45 26.09
C LYS A 31 4.45 -4.45 25.60
N ARG A 32 4.66 -4.69 24.31
CA ARG A 32 6.00 -4.73 23.72
C ARG A 32 6.53 -3.30 23.56
N ASN A 33 7.80 -3.08 23.90
CA ASN A 33 8.50 -1.83 23.66
C ASN A 33 9.15 -1.89 22.26
N ILE A 34 8.68 -1.06 21.32
CA ILE A 34 9.20 -1.05 19.94
C ILE A 34 9.49 0.41 19.55
N PRO A 35 10.72 0.91 19.77
CA PRO A 35 11.08 2.30 19.49
C PRO A 35 10.87 2.72 18.03
N SER A 36 11.11 1.81 17.08
CA SER A 36 10.91 2.06 15.65
C SER A 36 9.46 2.36 15.28
N ALA A 37 8.48 1.83 16.04
CA ALA A 37 7.06 2.12 15.84
C ALA A 37 6.75 3.59 16.17
N SER A 38 7.27 4.09 17.30
CA SER A 38 7.14 5.50 17.67
C SER A 38 7.79 6.43 16.64
N SER A 39 9.00 6.10 16.18
CA SER A 39 9.70 6.87 15.13
C SER A 39 8.90 6.92 13.83
N ALA A 40 8.34 5.79 13.39
CA ALA A 40 7.51 5.72 12.18
C ALA A 40 6.23 6.58 12.29
N LEU A 41 5.58 6.59 13.45
CA LEU A 41 4.39 7.43 13.69
C LEU A 41 4.74 8.92 13.68
N VAL A 42 5.85 9.31 14.30
CA VAL A 42 6.30 10.72 14.31
C VAL A 42 6.66 11.17 12.89
N ILE A 43 7.45 10.38 12.16
CA ILE A 43 7.80 10.70 10.77
C ILE A 43 6.55 10.77 9.89
N GLY A 44 5.64 9.80 10.00
CA GLY A 44 4.38 9.78 9.25
C GLY A 44 3.49 10.99 9.55
N GLY A 45 3.36 11.37 10.82
CA GLY A 45 2.61 12.54 11.25
C GLY A 45 3.22 13.85 10.74
N LEU A 46 4.54 14.02 10.84
CA LEU A 46 5.25 15.20 10.35
C LEU A 46 5.16 15.33 8.83
N LEU A 47 5.39 14.23 8.09
CA LEU A 47 5.25 14.23 6.64
C LEU A 47 3.81 14.52 6.20
N GLY A 48 2.81 13.98 6.90
CA GLY A 48 1.41 14.24 6.60
C GLY A 48 0.98 15.67 6.90
N LEU A 49 1.49 16.28 7.98
CA LEU A 49 1.26 17.69 8.27
C LEU A 49 1.93 18.59 7.24
N PHE A 50 3.19 18.30 6.90
CA PHE A 50 3.91 19.00 5.85
C PHE A 50 3.16 18.92 4.51
N GLN A 51 2.71 17.72 4.13
CA GLN A 51 1.91 17.51 2.92
C GLN A 51 0.59 18.29 2.95
N ALA A 52 -0.11 18.32 4.09
CA ALA A 52 -1.35 19.09 4.24
C ALA A 52 -1.10 20.59 4.02
N ILE A 53 -0.13 21.16 4.74
CA ILE A 53 0.24 22.57 4.65
C ILE A 53 0.66 22.92 3.23
N PHE A 54 1.54 22.12 2.63
CA PHE A 54 2.01 22.30 1.26
C PHE A 54 0.83 22.34 0.28
N LEU A 55 -0.08 21.36 0.34
CA LEU A 55 -1.23 21.29 -0.56
C LEU A 55 -2.22 22.44 -0.35
N ILE A 56 -2.41 22.93 0.89
CA ILE A 56 -3.28 24.08 1.17
C ILE A 56 -2.71 25.35 0.55
N ILE A 57 -1.42 25.64 0.80
CA ILE A 57 -0.76 26.85 0.31
C ILE A 57 -0.60 26.80 -1.22
N MET A 58 -0.25 25.63 -1.77
CA MET A 58 -0.01 25.44 -3.20
C MET A 58 -1.27 25.05 -3.99
N ALA A 59 -2.46 25.00 -3.38
CA ALA A 59 -3.69 24.54 -4.06
C ALA A 59 -3.95 25.28 -5.38
N LYS A 60 -3.98 26.62 -5.33
CA LYS A 60 -4.24 27.46 -6.52
C LYS A 60 -3.10 27.39 -7.56
N PRO A 61 -1.80 27.53 -7.19
CA PRO A 61 -0.70 27.31 -8.12
C PRO A 61 -0.71 25.94 -8.80
N LEU A 62 -0.91 24.86 -8.03
CA LEU A 62 -0.93 23.50 -8.55
C LEU A 62 -2.09 23.29 -9.52
N LEU A 63 -3.29 23.74 -9.19
CA LEU A 63 -4.45 23.61 -10.07
C LEU A 63 -4.30 24.40 -11.38
N ARG A 64 -3.66 25.58 -11.32
CA ARG A 64 -3.31 26.33 -12.54
C ARG A 64 -2.26 25.62 -13.38
N PHE A 65 -1.24 25.06 -12.73
CA PHE A 65 -0.21 24.26 -13.40
C PHE A 65 -0.81 23.02 -14.07
N MET A 66 -1.82 22.40 -13.45
CA MET A 66 -2.61 21.29 -14.02
C MET A 66 -3.55 21.72 -15.17
N GLY A 67 -3.57 23.01 -15.53
CA GLY A 67 -4.30 23.53 -16.70
C GLY A 67 -5.68 24.13 -16.41
N ILE A 68 -6.07 24.30 -15.13
CA ILE A 68 -7.32 24.98 -14.79
C ILE A 68 -7.15 26.49 -15.01
N LYS A 69 -7.85 27.02 -16.01
CA LYS A 69 -7.84 28.46 -16.33
C LYS A 69 -8.41 29.30 -15.18
N ALA A 70 -7.95 30.54 -15.07
CA ALA A 70 -8.31 31.45 -13.97
C ALA A 70 -9.80 31.84 -13.95
N ASP A 71 -10.44 31.84 -15.11
CA ASP A 71 -11.86 32.14 -15.36
C ASP A 71 -12.75 30.89 -15.34
N SER A 72 -12.17 29.71 -15.12
CA SER A 72 -12.94 28.46 -15.11
C SER A 72 -13.88 28.42 -13.90
N PRO A 73 -15.17 28.10 -14.10
CA PRO A 73 -16.12 27.90 -12.99
C PRO A 73 -15.72 26.74 -12.07
N MET A 74 -14.82 25.86 -12.52
CA MET A 74 -14.31 24.73 -11.73
C MET A 74 -13.20 25.11 -10.75
N LEU A 75 -12.54 26.27 -10.92
CA LEU A 75 -11.37 26.62 -10.12
C LEU A 75 -11.72 26.75 -8.63
N THR A 76 -12.82 27.43 -8.31
CA THR A 76 -13.24 27.64 -6.92
C THR A 76 -13.62 26.31 -6.22
N PRO A 77 -14.49 25.46 -6.78
CA PRO A 77 -14.78 24.14 -6.21
C PRO A 77 -13.54 23.24 -6.09
N ALA A 78 -12.63 23.27 -7.08
CA ALA A 78 -11.41 22.47 -7.04
C ALA A 78 -10.46 22.91 -5.92
N ILE A 79 -10.29 24.23 -5.72
CA ILE A 79 -9.50 24.76 -4.59
C ILE A 79 -10.14 24.32 -3.27
N GLN A 80 -11.46 24.51 -3.11
CA GLN A 80 -12.17 24.11 -1.89
C GLN A 80 -12.01 22.62 -1.60
N TYR A 81 -12.17 21.77 -2.63
CA TYR A 81 -11.97 20.33 -2.49
C TYR A 81 -10.56 20.00 -2.04
N LEU A 82 -9.55 20.51 -2.75
CA LEU A 82 -8.16 20.19 -2.51
C LEU A 82 -7.71 20.65 -1.11
N THR A 83 -8.12 21.85 -0.70
CA THR A 83 -7.84 22.41 0.63
C THR A 83 -8.51 21.62 1.74
N LEU A 84 -9.77 21.19 1.57
CA LEU A 84 -10.43 20.37 2.59
C LEU A 84 -9.84 18.96 2.63
N ARG A 85 -9.63 18.35 1.46
CA ARG A 85 -9.14 16.98 1.32
C ARG A 85 -7.71 16.81 1.86
N SER A 86 -6.89 17.84 1.79
CA SER A 86 -5.52 17.83 2.32
C SER A 86 -5.47 17.76 3.84
N LEU A 87 -6.53 18.16 4.57
CA LEU A 87 -6.62 18.00 6.03
C LEU A 87 -6.64 16.53 6.47
N GLY A 88 -6.95 15.61 5.55
CA GLY A 88 -6.86 14.16 5.79
C GLY A 88 -5.46 13.57 5.59
N ALA A 89 -4.51 14.33 5.00
CA ALA A 89 -3.16 13.85 4.74
C ALA A 89 -2.42 13.35 6.01
N PRO A 90 -2.49 14.02 7.17
CA PRO A 90 -1.91 13.50 8.41
C PRO A 90 -2.51 12.15 8.82
N ALA A 91 -3.84 12.03 8.77
CA ALA A 91 -4.54 10.83 9.19
C ALA A 91 -4.22 9.61 8.30
N ILE A 92 -4.18 9.80 6.98
CA ILE A 92 -3.88 8.69 6.05
C ILE A 92 -2.42 8.25 6.15
N LEU A 93 -1.46 9.18 6.28
CA LEU A 93 -0.04 8.81 6.44
C LEU A 93 0.22 8.10 7.78
N LEU A 94 -0.41 8.55 8.87
CA LEU A 94 -0.39 7.83 10.15
C LEU A 94 -1.02 6.44 10.00
N SER A 95 -2.15 6.33 9.31
CA SER A 95 -2.82 5.05 9.05
C SER A 95 -1.92 4.11 8.26
N LEU A 96 -1.24 4.57 7.22
CA LEU A 96 -0.30 3.76 6.44
C LEU A 96 0.88 3.28 7.28
N ALA A 97 1.44 4.13 8.16
CA ALA A 97 2.49 3.75 9.10
C ALA A 97 2.02 2.66 10.07
N MET A 98 0.83 2.84 10.67
CA MET A 98 0.24 1.85 11.57
C MET A 98 -0.07 0.52 10.87
N GLN A 99 -0.60 0.56 9.65
CA GLN A 99 -0.81 -0.63 8.85
C GLN A 99 0.51 -1.38 8.58
N GLY A 100 1.60 -0.65 8.32
CA GLY A 100 2.94 -1.23 8.23
C GLY A 100 3.38 -1.93 9.52
N ILE A 101 3.13 -1.32 10.68
CA ILE A 101 3.45 -1.90 11.99
C ILE A 101 2.62 -3.18 12.26
N PHE A 102 1.31 -3.15 12.02
CA PHE A 102 0.43 -4.31 12.16
C PHE A 102 0.83 -5.46 11.23
N ARG A 103 1.20 -5.16 9.97
CA ARG A 103 1.76 -6.15 9.05
C ARG A 103 3.07 -6.75 9.56
N GLY A 104 3.92 -5.95 10.21
CA GLY A 104 5.12 -6.45 10.90
C GLY A 104 4.80 -7.44 12.04
N PHE A 105 3.66 -7.27 12.71
CA PHE A 105 3.14 -8.25 13.68
C PHE A 105 2.38 -9.42 13.04
N LYS A 106 2.34 -9.49 11.72
CA LYS A 106 1.55 -10.47 10.94
C LYS A 106 0.05 -10.37 11.24
N ASP A 107 -0.42 -9.23 11.73
CA ASP A 107 -1.83 -8.92 11.94
C ASP A 107 -2.36 -8.08 10.77
N THR A 108 -2.97 -8.74 9.79
CA THR A 108 -3.60 -8.07 8.64
C THR A 108 -5.09 -7.81 8.85
N LYS A 109 -5.71 -8.47 9.85
CA LYS A 109 -7.15 -8.37 10.11
C LYS A 109 -7.51 -7.04 10.74
N THR A 110 -6.71 -6.56 11.69
CA THR A 110 -6.97 -5.27 12.36
C THR A 110 -6.98 -4.10 11.36
N PRO A 111 -5.94 -3.92 10.50
CA PRO A 111 -5.99 -3.01 9.36
C PRO A 111 -7.24 -3.14 8.48
N LEU A 112 -7.56 -4.36 8.07
CA LEU A 112 -8.67 -4.62 7.16
C LEU A 112 -10.01 -4.15 7.74
N TYR A 113 -10.31 -4.53 8.99
CA TYR A 113 -11.56 -4.12 9.63
C TYR A 113 -11.64 -2.61 9.85
N ALA A 114 -10.54 -1.98 10.24
CA ALA A 114 -10.50 -0.53 10.41
C ALA A 114 -10.79 0.19 9.08
N THR A 115 -10.15 -0.24 7.99
CA THR A 115 -10.38 0.31 6.65
C THR A 115 -11.83 0.09 6.19
N VAL A 116 -12.39 -1.11 6.35
CA VAL A 116 -13.78 -1.40 5.98
C VAL A 116 -14.76 -0.50 6.75
N VAL A 117 -14.59 -0.35 8.06
CA VAL A 117 -15.43 0.54 8.87
C VAL A 117 -15.30 2.00 8.39
N GLY A 118 -14.08 2.44 8.11
CA GLY A 118 -13.81 3.77 7.54
C GLY A 118 -14.50 3.98 6.20
N ASP A 119 -14.35 3.06 5.25
CA ASP A 119 -14.90 3.18 3.90
C ASP A 119 -16.43 3.13 3.92
N VAL A 120 -17.03 2.25 4.71
CA VAL A 120 -18.49 2.22 4.92
C VAL A 120 -18.98 3.54 5.53
N THR A 121 -18.26 4.06 6.53
CA THR A 121 -18.57 5.37 7.11
C THR A 121 -18.45 6.48 6.07
N ASN A 122 -17.44 6.42 5.17
CA ASN A 122 -17.29 7.40 4.10
C ASN A 122 -18.50 7.38 3.16
N ILE A 123 -18.94 6.19 2.71
CA ILE A 123 -20.10 6.04 1.81
C ILE A 123 -21.38 6.61 2.45
N ILE A 124 -21.59 6.34 3.74
CA ILE A 124 -22.73 6.87 4.49
C ILE A 124 -22.65 8.39 4.61
N LEU A 125 -21.49 8.93 4.99
CA LEU A 125 -21.29 10.38 5.13
C LEU A 125 -21.34 11.12 3.79
N ASP A 126 -20.87 10.52 2.70
CA ASP A 126 -21.00 11.07 1.35
C ASP A 126 -22.49 11.23 1.00
N SER A 127 -23.29 10.20 1.25
CA SER A 127 -24.74 10.25 1.04
C SER A 127 -25.40 11.37 1.86
N ILE A 128 -25.01 11.53 3.13
CA ILE A 128 -25.57 12.58 4.00
C ILE A 128 -25.11 13.98 3.53
N PHE A 129 -23.82 14.21 3.36
CA PHE A 129 -23.28 15.54 3.07
C PHE A 129 -23.59 16.01 1.65
N ILE A 130 -23.59 15.10 0.67
CA ILE A 130 -23.87 15.44 -0.73
C ILE A 130 -25.38 15.54 -0.96
N VAL A 131 -26.16 14.53 -0.53
CA VAL A 131 -27.59 14.45 -0.88
C VAL A 131 -28.47 15.20 0.12
N THR A 132 -28.20 15.10 1.43
CA THR A 132 -29.06 15.71 2.45
C THR A 132 -28.70 17.17 2.72
N PHE A 133 -27.41 17.47 2.87
CA PHE A 133 -26.95 18.84 3.15
C PHE A 133 -26.58 19.64 1.91
N HIS A 134 -26.54 19.02 0.73
CA HIS A 134 -26.23 19.68 -0.54
C HIS A 134 -24.89 20.43 -0.53
N TRP A 135 -23.89 19.96 0.24
CA TRP A 135 -22.55 20.57 0.31
C TRP A 135 -21.67 20.25 -0.92
N GLY A 136 -22.20 19.45 -1.85
CA GLY A 136 -21.53 19.07 -3.09
C GLY A 136 -20.12 18.53 -2.85
N VAL A 137 -19.16 19.11 -3.56
CA VAL A 137 -17.76 18.68 -3.55
C VAL A 137 -17.10 18.87 -2.16
N SER A 138 -17.45 19.92 -1.42
CA SER A 138 -16.97 20.11 -0.05
C SER A 138 -17.47 19.02 0.90
N GLY A 139 -18.71 18.57 0.72
CA GLY A 139 -19.28 17.44 1.45
C GLY A 139 -18.46 16.16 1.25
N ALA A 140 -18.14 15.83 0.00
CA ALA A 140 -17.31 14.67 -0.35
C ALA A 140 -15.91 14.73 0.30
N ALA A 141 -15.27 15.90 0.27
CA ALA A 141 -13.96 16.07 0.92
C ALA A 141 -14.03 15.84 2.43
N ILE A 142 -15.02 16.42 3.12
CA ILE A 142 -15.18 16.31 4.58
C ILE A 142 -15.50 14.88 5.00
N ALA A 143 -16.41 14.20 4.30
CA ALA A 143 -16.75 12.80 4.56
C ALA A 143 -15.52 11.90 4.50
N HIS A 144 -14.68 12.10 3.48
CA HIS A 144 -13.47 11.32 3.29
C HIS A 144 -12.40 11.63 4.35
N VAL A 145 -12.23 12.90 4.73
CA VAL A 145 -11.31 13.29 5.82
C VAL A 145 -11.76 12.65 7.14
N PHE A 146 -13.06 12.70 7.45
CA PHE A 146 -13.59 12.11 8.67
C PHE A 146 -13.34 10.60 8.73
N SER A 147 -13.58 9.90 7.63
CA SER A 147 -13.27 8.47 7.49
C SER A 147 -11.80 8.16 7.75
N GLN A 148 -10.87 8.96 7.18
CA GLN A 148 -9.44 8.76 7.40
C GLN A 148 -9.03 8.94 8.86
N TYR A 149 -9.60 9.93 9.55
CA TYR A 149 -9.38 10.09 10.99
C TYR A 149 -9.98 8.94 11.79
N LEU A 150 -11.16 8.44 11.42
CA LEU A 150 -11.76 7.27 12.07
C LEU A 150 -10.85 6.03 11.95
N ILE A 151 -10.35 5.74 10.75
CA ILE A 151 -9.39 4.64 10.52
C ILE A 151 -8.15 4.83 11.40
N SER A 152 -7.58 6.03 11.38
CA SER A 152 -6.37 6.36 12.15
C SER A 152 -6.59 6.17 13.65
N ILE A 153 -7.72 6.64 14.20
CA ILE A 153 -8.06 6.52 15.61
C ILE A 153 -8.24 5.06 16.02
N VAL A 154 -8.98 4.26 15.22
CA VAL A 154 -9.20 2.83 15.50
C VAL A 154 -7.88 2.06 15.51
N LEU A 155 -7.02 2.32 14.53
CA LEU A 155 -5.69 1.70 14.47
C LEU A 155 -4.80 2.12 15.63
N LEU A 156 -4.77 3.41 15.97
CA LEU A 156 -3.94 3.93 17.05
C LEU A 156 -4.40 3.37 18.40
N TRP A 157 -5.72 3.32 18.63
CA TRP A 157 -6.28 2.75 19.84
C TRP A 157 -5.92 1.27 20.00
N THR A 158 -6.05 0.50 18.91
CA THR A 158 -5.69 -0.92 18.92
C THR A 158 -4.19 -1.12 19.10
N LEU A 159 -3.37 -0.24 18.50
CA LEU A 159 -1.92 -0.29 18.61
C LEU A 159 -1.45 0.01 20.04
N ARG A 160 -2.02 1.02 20.70
CA ARG A 160 -1.71 1.37 22.11
C ARG A 160 -2.03 0.25 23.11
N LYS A 161 -2.95 -0.67 22.76
CA LYS A 161 -3.22 -1.86 23.56
C LYS A 161 -2.12 -2.92 23.42
N LYS A 162 -1.43 -2.98 22.27
CA LYS A 162 -0.41 -4.00 21.95
C LYS A 162 1.02 -3.54 22.29
N ILE A 163 1.31 -2.26 22.19
CA ILE A 163 2.66 -1.71 22.39
C ILE A 163 2.67 -0.51 23.33
N ASN A 164 3.77 -0.36 24.07
CA ASN A 164 4.07 0.87 24.79
C ASN A 164 4.71 1.85 23.80
N LEU A 165 3.97 2.90 23.46
CA LEU A 165 4.50 4.02 22.68
C LEU A 165 5.41 4.84 23.60
N LEU A 166 6.72 4.67 23.45
CA LEU A 166 7.72 5.50 24.13
C LEU A 166 7.98 6.77 23.31
N PRO A 167 8.27 7.92 23.95
CA PRO A 167 8.72 9.10 23.23
C PRO A 167 10.01 8.75 22.45
N PRO A 168 10.04 8.94 21.13
CA PRO A 168 11.21 8.61 20.35
C PRO A 168 12.37 9.52 20.74
N SER A 169 13.53 8.94 21.05
CA SER A 169 14.76 9.72 21.17
C SER A 169 15.13 10.26 19.79
N ILE A 170 15.49 11.55 19.70
CA ILE A 170 15.91 12.18 18.44
C ILE A 170 17.14 11.47 17.85
N ALA A 171 17.96 10.83 18.68
CA ALA A 171 19.10 10.01 18.26
C ALA A 171 18.71 8.67 17.58
N ASP A 172 17.49 8.16 17.82
CA ASP A 172 16.99 6.91 17.22
C ASP A 172 16.23 7.14 15.91
N LEU A 173 16.05 8.42 15.50
CA LEU A 173 15.47 8.77 14.22
C LEU A 173 16.49 8.49 13.12
N GLN A 174 16.42 7.28 12.53
CA GLN A 174 17.23 6.88 11.36
C GLN A 174 16.80 7.61 10.07
N PHE A 175 16.65 8.94 10.12
CA PHE A 175 16.08 9.77 9.06
C PHE A 175 16.82 9.61 7.73
N GLY A 176 18.16 9.50 7.75
CA GLY A 176 18.97 9.26 6.56
C GLY A 176 18.66 7.92 5.87
N ARG A 177 18.39 6.85 6.63
CA ARG A 177 18.00 5.55 6.07
C ARG A 177 16.59 5.60 5.48
N PHE A 178 15.66 6.28 6.16
CA PHE A 178 14.30 6.49 5.65
C PHE A 178 14.30 7.32 4.37
N LEU A 179 15.06 8.41 4.30
CA LEU A 179 15.18 9.25 3.10
C LEU A 179 15.81 8.50 1.93
N LYS A 180 16.91 7.76 2.15
CA LYS A 180 17.56 6.98 1.07
C LYS A 180 16.64 5.90 0.53
N SER A 181 15.94 5.17 1.41
CA SER A 181 15.01 4.13 0.98
C SER A 181 13.79 4.76 0.30
N GLY A 182 13.27 5.86 0.85
CA GLY A 182 12.16 6.62 0.29
C GLY A 182 12.46 7.21 -1.09
N SER A 183 13.67 7.73 -1.32
CA SER A 183 14.05 8.30 -2.62
C SER A 183 14.17 7.23 -3.71
N LEU A 184 14.67 6.04 -3.37
CA LEU A 184 14.70 4.89 -4.30
C LEU A 184 13.28 4.44 -4.67
N LEU A 185 12.38 4.37 -3.68
CA LEU A 185 10.97 4.07 -3.91
C LEU A 185 10.29 5.15 -4.77
N LEU A 186 10.60 6.43 -4.54
CA LEU A 186 10.10 7.53 -5.37
C LEU A 186 10.60 7.42 -6.81
N ALA A 187 11.88 7.11 -7.04
CA ALA A 187 12.43 6.92 -8.37
C ALA A 187 11.69 5.80 -9.13
N ARG A 188 11.39 4.68 -8.45
CA ARG A 188 10.56 3.59 -8.99
C ARG A 188 9.15 4.06 -9.38
N VAL A 189 8.49 4.81 -8.50
CA VAL A 189 7.13 5.33 -8.76
C VAL A 189 7.13 6.30 -9.95
N ILE A 190 8.15 7.15 -10.05
CA ILE A 190 8.32 8.08 -11.18
C ILE A 190 8.51 7.30 -12.49
N ALA A 191 9.38 6.29 -12.49
CA ALA A 191 9.62 5.44 -13.67
C ALA A 191 8.33 4.73 -14.14
N ALA A 192 7.60 4.09 -13.21
CA ALA A 192 6.34 3.41 -13.55
C ALA A 192 5.27 4.40 -14.06
N THR A 193 5.14 5.56 -13.42
CA THR A 193 4.19 6.61 -13.82
C THR A 193 4.55 7.16 -15.19
N PHE A 194 5.84 7.35 -15.48
CA PHE A 194 6.30 7.79 -16.79
C PHE A 194 5.90 6.81 -17.89
N CYS A 195 6.14 5.50 -17.71
CA CYS A 195 5.75 4.47 -18.68
C CYS A 195 4.25 4.48 -18.96
N VAL A 196 3.41 4.49 -17.91
CA VAL A 196 1.94 4.52 -18.06
C VAL A 196 1.49 5.80 -18.75
N THR A 197 2.10 6.94 -18.40
CA THR A 197 1.78 8.24 -19.01
C THR A 197 2.17 8.29 -20.48
N LEU A 198 3.34 7.75 -20.82
CA LEU A 198 3.80 7.65 -22.21
C LEU A 198 2.86 6.75 -23.03
N ALA A 199 2.49 5.58 -22.51
CA ALA A 199 1.54 4.69 -23.16
C ALA A 199 0.16 5.36 -23.39
N ALA A 200 -0.36 6.06 -22.36
CA ALA A 200 -1.59 6.83 -22.47
C ALA A 200 -1.49 7.95 -23.52
N SER A 201 -0.35 8.66 -23.57
CA SER A 201 -0.09 9.71 -24.56
C SER A 201 -0.07 9.16 -25.99
N LEU A 202 0.58 8.01 -26.21
CA LEU A 202 0.58 7.34 -27.52
C LEU A 202 -0.82 6.89 -27.93
N ALA A 203 -1.60 6.30 -27.02
CA ALA A 203 -2.99 5.92 -27.29
C ALA A 203 -3.86 7.14 -27.62
N ALA A 204 -3.67 8.27 -26.91
CA ALA A 204 -4.39 9.51 -27.18
C ALA A 204 -4.09 10.10 -28.56
N ARG A 205 -2.85 9.99 -29.06
CA ARG A 205 -2.45 10.45 -30.40
C ARG A 205 -3.12 9.65 -31.53
N LEU A 206 -3.51 8.41 -31.29
CA LEU A 206 -4.26 7.58 -32.23
C LEU A 206 -5.74 7.94 -32.30
N GLY A 207 -6.22 8.81 -31.41
CA GLY A 207 -7.58 9.33 -31.40
C GLY A 207 -8.43 8.86 -30.21
N PRO A 208 -9.68 9.32 -30.12
CA PRO A 208 -10.53 9.11 -28.96
C PRO A 208 -10.96 7.65 -28.76
N ILE A 209 -11.19 6.91 -29.84
CA ILE A 209 -11.62 5.50 -29.79
C ILE A 209 -10.49 4.61 -29.21
N PRO A 210 -9.24 4.65 -29.72
CA PRO A 210 -8.12 3.94 -29.11
C PRO A 210 -7.86 4.31 -27.65
N MET A 211 -7.93 5.60 -27.32
CA MET A 211 -7.71 6.06 -25.95
C MET A 211 -8.77 5.53 -24.98
N ALA A 212 -10.04 5.50 -25.39
CA ALA A 212 -11.12 4.95 -24.55
C ALA A 212 -10.92 3.46 -24.26
N ALA A 213 -10.56 2.67 -25.29
CA ALA A 213 -10.26 1.24 -25.12
C ALA A 213 -9.03 1.00 -24.24
N PHE A 214 -7.97 1.81 -24.42
CA PHE A 214 -6.76 1.79 -23.61
C PHE A 214 -7.09 2.06 -22.14
N GLN A 215 -7.88 3.10 -21.84
CA GLN A 215 -8.21 3.47 -20.46
C GLN A 215 -8.99 2.35 -19.73
N ILE A 216 -9.97 1.73 -20.41
CA ILE A 216 -10.71 0.59 -19.85
C ILE A 216 -9.76 -0.57 -19.56
N SER A 217 -8.92 -0.93 -20.54
CA SER A 217 -7.95 -2.02 -20.42
C SER A 217 -6.94 -1.77 -19.29
N LEU A 218 -6.43 -0.55 -19.18
CA LEU A 218 -5.49 -0.13 -18.14
C LEU A 218 -6.14 -0.21 -16.75
N GLN A 219 -7.39 0.22 -16.59
CA GLN A 219 -8.07 0.16 -15.29
C GLN A 219 -8.31 -1.28 -14.83
N ILE A 220 -8.69 -2.17 -15.76
CA ILE A 220 -8.83 -3.59 -15.45
C ILE A 220 -7.47 -4.19 -15.06
N TRP A 221 -6.42 -3.86 -15.81
CA TRP A 221 -5.07 -4.33 -15.54
C TRP A 221 -4.53 -3.83 -14.18
N LEU A 222 -4.79 -2.56 -13.82
CA LEU A 222 -4.43 -2.02 -12.51
C LEU A 222 -5.23 -2.68 -11.38
N ALA A 223 -6.53 -2.92 -11.60
CA ALA A 223 -7.38 -3.59 -10.62
C ALA A 223 -6.92 -5.02 -10.34
N SER A 224 -6.54 -5.79 -11.35
CA SER A 224 -5.97 -7.13 -11.15
C SER A 224 -4.58 -7.09 -10.50
N SER A 225 -3.78 -6.08 -10.82
CA SER A 225 -2.47 -5.86 -10.19
C SER A 225 -2.54 -5.66 -8.68
N LEU A 226 -3.61 -5.04 -8.16
CA LEU A 226 -3.81 -4.86 -6.72
C LEU A 226 -3.96 -6.19 -5.96
N LEU A 227 -4.45 -7.24 -6.62
CA LEU A 227 -4.51 -8.58 -6.03
C LEU A 227 -3.12 -9.19 -5.90
N ALA A 228 -2.26 -9.00 -6.90
CA ALA A 228 -0.86 -9.41 -6.84
C ALA A 228 -0.06 -8.62 -5.79
N ASP A 229 -0.33 -7.32 -5.65
CA ASP A 229 0.27 -6.48 -4.60
C ASP A 229 -0.07 -7.01 -3.19
N GLY A 230 -1.31 -7.46 -2.98
CA GLY A 230 -1.70 -8.12 -1.73
C GLY A 230 -0.84 -9.34 -1.38
N LEU A 231 -0.57 -10.21 -2.37
CA LEU A 231 0.32 -11.36 -2.20
C LEU A 231 1.78 -10.92 -1.97
N ALA A 232 2.25 -9.90 -2.68
CA ALA A 232 3.59 -9.33 -2.54
C ALA A 232 3.83 -8.79 -1.12
N VAL A 233 2.89 -8.01 -0.59
CA VAL A 233 2.95 -7.45 0.77
C VAL A 233 2.93 -8.55 1.84
N ALA A 234 2.17 -9.63 1.63
CA ALA A 234 2.18 -10.79 2.52
C ALA A 234 3.54 -11.50 2.50
N GLY A 235 4.09 -11.75 1.30
CA GLY A 235 5.42 -12.33 1.13
C GLY A 235 6.51 -11.49 1.78
N GLN A 236 6.48 -10.16 1.56
CA GLN A 236 7.38 -9.19 2.16
C GLN A 236 7.43 -9.31 3.69
N ALA A 237 6.28 -9.36 4.35
CA ALA A 237 6.20 -9.42 5.81
C ALA A 237 6.75 -10.74 6.39
N ILE A 238 6.45 -11.87 5.74
CA ILE A 238 6.94 -13.20 6.18
C ILE A 238 8.45 -13.30 5.95
N LEU A 239 8.93 -12.85 4.79
CA LEU A 239 10.34 -12.89 4.41
C LEU A 239 11.19 -11.97 5.30
N ALA A 240 10.73 -10.74 5.56
CA ALA A 240 11.40 -9.82 6.47
C ALA A 240 11.53 -10.40 7.89
N SER A 241 10.51 -11.11 8.37
CA SER A 241 10.54 -11.81 9.67
C SER A 241 11.57 -12.94 9.67
N ALA A 242 11.67 -13.73 8.58
CA ALA A 242 12.66 -14.81 8.47
C ALA A 242 14.10 -14.26 8.46
N PHE A 243 14.34 -13.16 7.74
CA PHE A 243 15.64 -12.47 7.76
C PHE A 243 15.98 -11.89 9.14
N ALA A 244 14.99 -11.32 9.85
CA ALA A 244 15.20 -10.82 11.21
C ALA A 244 15.56 -11.94 12.20
N GLU A 245 15.02 -13.15 12.01
CA GLU A 245 15.34 -14.36 12.76
C GLU A 245 16.67 -15.02 12.34
N LYS A 246 17.33 -14.51 11.28
CA LYS A 246 18.52 -15.10 10.63
C LYS A 246 18.30 -16.54 10.12
N ASP A 247 17.06 -16.87 9.81
CA ASP A 247 16.67 -18.19 9.28
C ASP A 247 16.66 -18.16 7.75
N HIS A 248 17.81 -18.48 7.17
CA HIS A 248 18.02 -18.44 5.72
C HIS A 248 17.24 -19.54 4.96
N GLU A 249 17.02 -20.70 5.57
CA GLU A 249 16.22 -21.76 4.98
C GLU A 249 14.76 -21.32 4.86
N LYS A 250 14.20 -20.78 5.95
CA LYS A 250 12.83 -20.25 5.95
C LYS A 250 12.68 -19.06 5.01
N ALA A 251 13.67 -18.19 4.89
CA ALA A 251 13.65 -17.08 3.94
C ALA A 251 13.57 -17.61 2.49
N THR A 252 14.44 -18.56 2.14
CA THR A 252 14.46 -19.18 0.80
C THR A 252 13.16 -19.93 0.51
N ALA A 253 12.69 -20.76 1.44
CA ALA A 253 11.45 -21.51 1.31
C ALA A 253 10.22 -20.59 1.22
N THR A 254 10.25 -19.42 1.84
CA THR A 254 9.20 -18.40 1.73
C THR A 254 9.23 -17.77 0.33
N ALA A 255 10.39 -17.33 -0.14
CA ALA A 255 10.53 -16.71 -1.46
C ALA A 255 10.04 -17.65 -2.57
N VAL A 256 10.45 -18.92 -2.55
CA VAL A 256 10.03 -19.92 -3.54
C VAL A 256 8.51 -20.14 -3.49
N ARG A 257 7.92 -20.32 -2.30
CA ARG A 257 6.48 -20.56 -2.17
C ARG A 257 5.65 -19.37 -2.61
N VAL A 258 6.04 -18.14 -2.24
CA VAL A 258 5.30 -16.94 -2.66
C VAL A 258 5.40 -16.75 -4.18
N LEU A 259 6.55 -17.04 -4.80
CA LEU A 259 6.69 -17.03 -6.26
C LEU A 259 5.80 -18.07 -6.95
N GLN A 260 5.72 -19.30 -6.40
CA GLN A 260 4.80 -20.34 -6.90
C GLN A 260 3.34 -19.89 -6.82
N HIS A 261 2.92 -19.37 -5.66
CA HIS A 261 1.58 -18.82 -5.50
C HIS A 261 1.31 -17.63 -6.43
N SER A 262 2.34 -16.82 -6.71
CA SER A 262 2.24 -15.72 -7.65
C SER A 262 1.99 -16.18 -9.08
N LEU A 263 2.69 -17.23 -9.53
CA LEU A 263 2.46 -17.80 -10.85
C LEU A 263 1.02 -18.36 -10.96
N VAL A 264 0.56 -19.08 -9.94
CA VAL A 264 -0.81 -19.60 -9.89
C VAL A 264 -1.83 -18.44 -9.92
N LEU A 265 -1.63 -17.42 -9.09
CA LEU A 265 -2.49 -16.23 -9.08
C LEU A 265 -2.54 -15.56 -10.45
N GLY A 266 -1.39 -15.33 -11.07
CA GLY A 266 -1.30 -14.70 -12.39
C GLY A 266 -1.97 -15.52 -13.49
N LEU A 267 -1.86 -16.85 -13.46
CA LEU A 267 -2.58 -17.74 -14.39
C LEU A 267 -4.10 -17.70 -14.17
N VAL A 268 -4.54 -17.69 -12.91
CA VAL A 268 -5.96 -17.54 -12.56
C VAL A 268 -6.49 -16.18 -13.04
N LEU A 269 -5.74 -15.09 -12.82
CA LEU A 269 -6.10 -13.76 -13.30
C LEU A 269 -6.13 -13.71 -14.83
N ALA A 270 -5.17 -14.33 -15.51
CA ALA A 270 -5.17 -14.43 -16.97
C ALA A 270 -6.45 -15.11 -17.48
N PHE A 271 -6.84 -16.24 -16.87
CA PHE A 271 -8.06 -16.96 -17.23
C PHE A 271 -9.32 -16.13 -16.94
N VAL A 272 -9.44 -15.59 -15.73
CA VAL A 272 -10.60 -14.79 -15.30
C VAL A 272 -10.76 -13.55 -16.17
N LEU A 273 -9.70 -12.82 -16.49
CA LEU A 273 -9.78 -11.66 -17.38
C LEU A 273 -10.02 -12.07 -18.83
N GLY A 274 -9.36 -13.11 -19.32
CA GLY A 274 -9.51 -13.62 -20.68
C GLY A 274 -10.94 -14.04 -21.00
N VAL A 275 -11.62 -14.71 -20.06
CA VAL A 275 -13.03 -15.11 -20.19
C VAL A 275 -13.96 -13.96 -19.79
N GLY A 276 -13.71 -13.34 -18.64
CA GLY A 276 -14.58 -12.33 -18.04
C GLY A 276 -14.73 -11.08 -18.90
N LEU A 277 -13.68 -10.61 -19.58
CA LEU A 277 -13.76 -9.42 -20.41
C LEU A 277 -14.47 -9.65 -21.74
N GLN A 278 -14.51 -10.88 -22.24
CA GLN A 278 -15.27 -11.22 -23.44
C GLN A 278 -16.77 -10.95 -23.21
N PHE A 279 -17.26 -11.27 -22.01
CA PHE A 279 -18.67 -11.05 -21.64
C PHE A 279 -18.91 -9.69 -20.96
N GLY A 280 -17.93 -9.20 -20.20
CA GLY A 280 -18.05 -8.02 -19.33
C GLY A 280 -17.69 -6.69 -19.99
N SER A 281 -17.05 -6.67 -21.17
CA SER A 281 -16.64 -5.42 -21.84
C SER A 281 -17.81 -4.44 -22.09
N LYS A 282 -19.02 -4.96 -22.32
CA LYS A 282 -20.26 -4.18 -22.49
C LYS A 282 -20.73 -3.43 -21.23
N LEU A 283 -20.22 -3.79 -20.05
CA LEU A 283 -20.49 -3.05 -18.81
C LEU A 283 -19.80 -1.68 -18.82
N PHE A 284 -18.69 -1.54 -19.52
CA PHE A 284 -17.89 -0.32 -19.55
C PHE A 284 -18.32 0.67 -20.63
N THR A 285 -18.79 0.16 -21.78
CA THR A 285 -19.19 1.00 -22.91
C THR A 285 -20.18 0.31 -23.84
N LYS A 286 -20.97 1.13 -24.54
CA LYS A 286 -21.90 0.69 -25.60
C LYS A 286 -21.36 0.94 -27.01
N ASP A 287 -20.21 1.61 -27.14
CA ASP A 287 -19.61 1.93 -28.44
C ASP A 287 -18.98 0.67 -29.07
N ILE A 288 -19.47 0.29 -30.24
CA ILE A 288 -19.04 -0.92 -30.96
C ILE A 288 -17.57 -0.86 -31.39
N HIS A 289 -17.04 0.31 -31.74
CA HIS A 289 -15.66 0.47 -32.17
C HIS A 289 -14.70 0.34 -30.99
N VAL A 290 -15.08 0.86 -29.82
CA VAL A 290 -14.31 0.70 -28.57
C VAL A 290 -14.34 -0.76 -28.12
N LEU A 291 -15.50 -1.43 -28.17
CA LEU A 291 -15.63 -2.84 -27.81
C LEU A 291 -14.80 -3.77 -28.71
N HIS A 292 -14.76 -3.49 -30.02
CA HIS A 292 -13.92 -4.23 -30.95
C HIS A 292 -12.43 -4.12 -30.56
N LEU A 293 -11.97 -2.92 -30.23
CA LEU A 293 -10.58 -2.70 -29.87
C LEU A 293 -10.22 -3.29 -28.49
N ILE A 294 -11.15 -3.27 -27.53
CA ILE A 294 -11.01 -4.01 -26.26
C ILE A 294 -10.87 -5.50 -26.54
N SER A 295 -11.68 -6.06 -27.45
CA SER A 295 -11.62 -7.49 -27.76
C SER A 295 -10.25 -7.91 -28.32
N ILE A 296 -9.60 -7.03 -29.08
CA ILE A 296 -8.22 -7.21 -29.56
C ILE A 296 -7.21 -7.11 -28.41
N SER A 297 -7.43 -6.26 -27.40
CA SER A 297 -6.50 -6.08 -26.28
C SER A 297 -6.62 -7.14 -25.18
N ILE A 298 -7.76 -7.85 -25.07
CA ILE A 298 -7.99 -8.89 -24.03
C ILE A 298 -6.84 -9.91 -23.94
N PRO A 299 -6.37 -10.54 -25.04
CA PRO A 299 -5.28 -11.51 -24.96
C PRO A 299 -4.00 -10.90 -24.38
N PHE A 300 -3.69 -9.65 -24.69
CA PHE A 300 -2.52 -8.96 -24.14
C PHE A 300 -2.68 -8.67 -22.65
N VAL A 301 -3.84 -8.16 -22.23
CA VAL A 301 -4.14 -7.89 -20.82
C VAL A 301 -4.09 -9.18 -20.01
N ALA A 302 -4.65 -10.27 -20.52
CA ALA A 302 -4.66 -11.58 -19.86
C ALA A 302 -3.27 -12.22 -19.83
N ALA A 303 -2.57 -12.31 -20.96
CA ALA A 303 -1.28 -12.97 -21.08
C ALA A 303 -0.17 -12.26 -20.29
N THR A 304 -0.32 -10.96 -20.00
CA THR A 304 0.62 -10.22 -19.16
C THR A 304 0.40 -10.44 -17.66
N GLN A 305 -0.74 -10.99 -17.21
CA GLN A 305 -1.02 -11.18 -15.77
C GLN A 305 -0.03 -12.10 -15.04
N PRO A 306 0.44 -13.23 -15.61
CA PRO A 306 1.45 -14.08 -14.95
C PRO A 306 2.77 -13.34 -14.73
N ILE A 307 3.23 -12.61 -15.75
CA ILE A 307 4.46 -11.81 -15.68
C ILE A 307 4.28 -10.68 -14.66
N ASN A 308 3.14 -10.01 -14.71
CA ASN A 308 2.80 -8.93 -13.79
C ASN A 308 2.78 -9.41 -12.33
N SER A 309 2.07 -10.50 -12.04
CA SER A 309 2.00 -11.05 -10.69
C SER A 309 3.39 -11.42 -10.17
N LEU A 310 4.21 -12.08 -11.01
CA LEU A 310 5.59 -12.41 -10.65
C LEU A 310 6.41 -11.15 -10.34
N ALA A 311 6.31 -10.11 -11.16
CA ALA A 311 7.02 -8.84 -10.94
C ALA A 311 6.65 -8.18 -9.60
N PHE A 312 5.34 -8.09 -9.28
CA PHE A 312 4.87 -7.56 -8.00
C PHE A 312 5.42 -8.35 -6.81
N VAL A 313 5.35 -9.68 -6.88
CA VAL A 313 5.87 -10.53 -5.80
C VAL A 313 7.39 -10.45 -5.68
N PHE A 314 8.11 -10.36 -6.80
CA PHE A 314 9.55 -10.18 -6.80
C PHE A 314 9.94 -8.86 -6.12
N ASP A 315 9.20 -7.78 -6.39
CA ASP A 315 9.35 -6.51 -5.66
C ASP A 315 9.09 -6.68 -4.16
N GLY A 316 8.04 -7.42 -3.77
CA GLY A 316 7.77 -7.75 -2.37
C GLY A 316 8.90 -8.54 -1.69
N VAL A 317 9.51 -9.48 -2.41
CA VAL A 317 10.68 -10.24 -1.95
C VAL A 317 11.88 -9.32 -1.74
N ASN A 318 12.19 -8.44 -2.70
CA ASN A 318 13.27 -7.47 -2.59
C ASN A 318 13.05 -6.51 -1.42
N PHE A 319 11.81 -6.05 -1.20
CA PHE A 319 11.47 -5.19 -0.07
C PHE A 319 11.63 -5.93 1.26
N GLY A 320 11.27 -7.22 1.31
CA GLY A 320 11.45 -8.07 2.48
C GLY A 320 12.93 -8.26 2.82
N ALA A 321 13.79 -8.34 1.81
CA ALA A 321 15.24 -8.40 1.93
C ALA A 321 15.91 -7.03 2.18
N SER A 322 15.15 -5.93 2.16
CA SER A 322 15.64 -4.54 2.19
C SER A 322 16.54 -4.15 0.99
N ASP A 323 16.43 -4.84 -0.14
CA ASP A 323 17.14 -4.51 -1.38
C ASP A 323 16.36 -3.52 -2.25
N PHE A 324 16.19 -2.31 -1.72
CA PHE A 324 15.49 -1.23 -2.43
C PHE A 324 16.26 -0.72 -3.66
N SER A 325 17.57 -0.93 -3.70
CA SER A 325 18.43 -0.53 -4.82
C SER A 325 18.12 -1.37 -6.04
N TYR A 326 18.10 -2.71 -5.90
CA TYR A 326 17.78 -3.60 -7.01
C TYR A 326 16.39 -3.30 -7.60
N SER A 327 15.37 -3.12 -6.75
CA SER A 327 14.01 -2.79 -7.22
C SER A 327 13.97 -1.48 -8.02
N ALA A 328 14.67 -0.42 -7.54
CA ALA A 328 14.74 0.84 -8.27
C ALA A 328 15.47 0.70 -9.63
N TYR A 329 16.63 0.05 -9.67
CA TYR A 329 17.38 -0.15 -10.92
C TYR A 329 16.62 -1.02 -11.92
N SER A 330 15.98 -2.10 -11.47
CA SER A 330 15.20 -2.98 -12.34
C SER A 330 14.02 -2.26 -13.01
N MET A 331 13.39 -1.30 -12.32
CA MET A 331 12.30 -0.50 -12.88
C MET A 331 12.80 0.64 -13.79
N VAL A 332 13.98 1.20 -13.52
CA VAL A 332 14.55 2.31 -14.31
C VAL A 332 15.26 1.81 -15.58
N SER A 333 15.90 0.64 -15.54
CA SER A 333 16.67 0.11 -16.65
C SER A 333 15.91 -0.01 -18.00
N PRO A 334 14.61 -0.39 -18.04
CA PRO A 334 13.87 -0.46 -19.29
C PRO A 334 13.57 0.92 -19.89
N LEU A 335 13.55 2.00 -19.09
CA LEU A 335 13.32 3.35 -19.63
C LEU A 335 14.47 3.80 -20.53
N PHE A 336 15.70 3.38 -20.24
CA PHE A 336 16.85 3.70 -21.09
C PHE A 336 16.76 3.00 -22.45
N LEU A 337 16.22 1.79 -22.49
CA LEU A 337 15.97 1.06 -23.75
C LEU A 337 14.86 1.70 -24.58
N LEU A 338 13.87 2.32 -23.93
CA LEU A 338 12.77 3.03 -24.59
C LEU A 338 13.18 4.37 -25.21
N ASN A 339 14.28 4.98 -24.75
CA ASN A 339 14.76 6.26 -25.30
C ASN A 339 15.52 6.08 -26.64
N GLU A 340 15.81 4.84 -27.04
CA GLU A 340 16.45 4.51 -28.32
C GLU A 340 15.46 4.08 -29.42
N ILE A 341 14.15 4.13 -29.15
CA ILE A 341 13.05 3.82 -30.09
C ILE A 341 12.26 5.08 -30.41
#